data_AF-A0A3N5SM96-F1
#
_entry.id   AF-A0A3N5SM96-F1
#
_cell.length_a   1.000
_cell.length_b   1.000
_cell.length_c   1.000
_cell.angle_alpha   90.00
_cell.angle_beta   90.00
_cell.angle_gamma   90.00
#
_symmetry.space_group_name_H-M   'P 1'
#
loop_
_entity.id
_entity.type
_entity.pdbx_description
1 polymer ?
#
loop_
_entity_poly.entity_id
_entity_poly.type
_entity_poly.pdbx_seq_one_letter_code
_entity_poly.pdbx_strand_id
1 'polypeptide(L)'
;MSKSPFFVAHQAIGRLKGSLVKGGPAEEMFWKLLAGPLDFLWTYARLETACQLQNQWEQTVLAETQGATGPQATQLLLSPEGPVWKFVKGPVAPFINWSVLKGYSTKEVLGGAMPLEPSFFAFLRQAAAGKQAAAGKPNYRVVIGALPTDANPEAKIKPHRTRLEIQCGSNVLKLVNENYPAGLTVNWSPETCGDVVLQIEVGDLILVKKYAGNFAFAEFLQDFRGGQRIFYPNEFPGEKAGLEALGIKLIRVSYQFGGDHQSAVGQIRSLPGQAPRKIVRCWDQ
;
A
#
# COMPACT_ATOMS: atom_id res chain seq x y z
N MET A 1 -10.09 -33.33 -17.93
CA MET A 1 -9.44 -33.62 -16.62
C MET A 1 -7.93 -33.52 -16.79
N SER A 2 -7.21 -33.05 -15.77
CA SER A 2 -5.75 -32.85 -15.83
C SER A 2 -5.00 -34.17 -16.03
N LYS A 3 -3.93 -34.17 -16.83
CA LYS A 3 -3.04 -35.32 -17.06
C LYS A 3 -1.95 -35.49 -15.99
N SER A 4 -1.99 -34.68 -14.92
CA SER A 4 -1.01 -34.76 -13.84
C SER A 4 -1.03 -36.15 -13.16
N PRO A 5 0.14 -36.73 -12.82
CA PRO A 5 0.23 -38.00 -12.11
C PRO A 5 -0.61 -38.05 -10.83
N PHE A 6 -0.73 -36.93 -10.11
CA PHE A 6 -1.55 -36.84 -8.90
C PHE A 6 -3.04 -37.08 -9.19
N PHE A 7 -3.58 -36.52 -10.27
CA PHE A 7 -4.97 -36.73 -10.67
C PHE A 7 -5.22 -38.18 -11.09
N VAL A 8 -4.30 -38.77 -11.85
CA VAL A 8 -4.39 -40.17 -12.29
C VAL A 8 -4.40 -41.11 -11.09
N ALA A 9 -3.49 -40.90 -10.13
CA ALA A 9 -3.38 -41.71 -8.93
C ALA A 9 -4.61 -41.58 -8.01
N HIS A 10 -5.09 -40.36 -7.75
CA HIS A 10 -6.30 -40.14 -6.94
C HIS A 10 -7.55 -40.74 -7.60
N GLN A 11 -7.67 -40.65 -8.93
CA GLN A 11 -8.77 -41.28 -9.66
C GLN A 11 -8.69 -42.81 -9.60
N ALA A 12 -7.49 -43.40 -9.66
CA ALA A 12 -7.31 -44.84 -9.50
C ALA A 12 -7.74 -45.31 -8.10
N ILE A 13 -7.34 -44.59 -7.05
CA ILE A 13 -7.78 -44.87 -5.67
C ILE A 13 -9.31 -44.72 -5.55
N GLY A 14 -9.89 -43.66 -6.13
CA GLY A 14 -11.34 -43.45 -6.13
C GLY A 14 -12.11 -44.57 -6.83
N ARG A 15 -11.60 -45.08 -7.95
CA ARG A 15 -12.17 -46.25 -8.64
C ARG A 15 -12.10 -47.51 -7.77
N LEU A 16 -10.96 -47.77 -7.13
CA LEU A 16 -10.80 -48.92 -6.24
C LEU A 16 -11.76 -48.85 -5.04
N LYS A 17 -11.91 -47.67 -4.43
CA LYS A 17 -12.89 -47.42 -3.35
C LYS A 17 -14.32 -47.71 -3.80
N GLY A 18 -14.66 -47.39 -5.04
CA GLY A 18 -15.99 -47.64 -5.60
C GLY A 18 -16.28 -49.12 -5.87
N SER A 19 -15.25 -49.96 -6.04
CA SER A 19 -15.38 -51.39 -6.36
C SER A 19 -15.37 -52.31 -5.13
N LEU A 20 -14.98 -51.81 -3.95
CA LEU A 20 -14.89 -52.59 -2.72
C LEU A 20 -16.13 -52.39 -1.83
N VAL A 21 -16.52 -53.46 -1.10
CA VAL A 21 -17.66 -53.42 -0.15
C VAL A 21 -17.28 -52.61 1.08
N LYS A 22 -18.13 -51.65 1.47
CA LYS A 22 -17.93 -50.77 2.63
C LYS A 22 -18.27 -51.46 3.95
N GLY A 23 -17.61 -51.08 5.04
CA GLY A 23 -18.12 -51.26 6.41
C GLY A 23 -17.30 -52.14 7.36
N GLY A 24 -16.03 -52.44 7.06
CA GLY A 24 -15.15 -53.18 7.96
C GLY A 24 -14.30 -52.27 8.87
N PRO A 25 -14.06 -52.62 10.15
CA PRO A 25 -13.25 -51.80 11.06
C PRO A 25 -11.78 -51.63 10.62
N ALA A 26 -11.27 -52.52 9.76
CA ALA A 26 -9.92 -52.44 9.18
C ALA A 26 -9.85 -51.58 7.90
N GLU A 27 -10.99 -51.14 7.36
CA GLU A 27 -11.07 -50.42 6.07
C GLU A 27 -10.36 -49.06 6.14
N GLU A 28 -10.52 -48.32 7.23
CA GLU A 28 -9.86 -47.02 7.41
C GLU A 28 -8.32 -47.16 7.43
N MET A 29 -7.80 -48.15 8.15
CA MET A 29 -6.36 -48.41 8.22
C MET A 29 -5.81 -48.85 6.86
N PHE A 30 -6.53 -49.71 6.14
CA PHE A 30 -6.16 -50.10 4.77
C PHE A 30 -6.04 -48.88 3.85
N TRP A 31 -7.04 -47.98 3.86
CA TRP A 31 -7.00 -46.78 3.01
C TRP A 31 -5.92 -45.79 3.45
N LYS A 32 -5.64 -45.67 4.74
CA LYS A 32 -4.50 -44.87 5.23
C LYS A 32 -3.17 -45.43 4.75
N LEU A 33 -2.98 -46.75 4.77
CA LEU A 33 -1.75 -47.40 4.28
C LEU A 33 -1.61 -47.27 2.76
N LEU A 34 -2.70 -47.42 2.01
CA LEU A 34 -2.69 -47.38 0.55
C LEU A 34 -2.58 -45.93 0.00
N ALA A 35 -3.39 -45.01 0.52
CA ALA A 35 -3.44 -43.62 0.05
C ALA A 35 -2.43 -42.70 0.75
N GLY A 36 -2.03 -43.03 1.98
CA GLY A 36 -1.14 -42.20 2.80
C GLY A 36 0.16 -41.79 2.10
N PRO A 37 0.89 -42.67 1.40
CA PRO A 37 2.08 -42.27 0.63
C PRO A 37 1.76 -41.24 -0.46
N LEU A 38 0.63 -41.38 -1.14
CA LEU A 38 0.20 -40.40 -2.16
C LEU A 38 -0.20 -39.07 -1.52
N ASP A 39 -0.94 -39.10 -0.42
CA ASP A 39 -1.35 -37.91 0.34
C ASP A 39 -0.12 -37.15 0.89
N PHE A 40 0.88 -37.90 1.36
CA PHE A 40 2.17 -37.36 1.78
C PHE A 40 2.89 -36.68 0.62
N LEU A 41 3.05 -37.37 -0.53
CA LEU A 41 3.69 -36.79 -1.72
C LEU A 41 2.95 -35.55 -2.24
N TRP A 42 1.61 -35.56 -2.18
CA TRP A 42 0.80 -34.41 -2.57
C TRP A 42 1.00 -33.23 -1.61
N THR A 43 1.10 -33.49 -0.32
CA THR A 43 1.40 -32.46 0.68
C THR A 43 2.81 -31.91 0.53
N TYR A 44 3.81 -32.78 0.34
CA TYR A 44 5.19 -32.41 0.06
C TYR A 44 5.29 -31.51 -1.17
N ALA A 45 4.69 -31.92 -2.29
CA ALA A 45 4.71 -31.14 -3.53
C ALA A 45 4.09 -29.74 -3.36
N ARG A 46 3.00 -29.63 -2.59
CA ARG A 46 2.39 -28.32 -2.25
C ARG A 46 3.31 -27.46 -1.39
N LEU A 47 3.97 -28.04 -0.39
CA LEU A 47 4.89 -27.29 0.49
C LEU A 47 6.17 -26.84 -0.22
N GLU A 48 6.75 -27.68 -1.08
CA GLU A 48 7.87 -27.27 -1.93
C GLU A 48 7.47 -26.14 -2.89
N THR A 49 6.30 -26.29 -3.52
CA THR A 49 5.75 -25.23 -4.39
C THR A 49 5.52 -23.94 -3.59
N ALA A 50 5.12 -24.04 -2.33
CA ALA A 50 4.94 -22.89 -1.45
C ALA A 50 6.27 -22.16 -1.23
N CYS A 51 7.34 -22.88 -0.88
CA CYS A 51 8.65 -22.25 -0.75
C CYS A 51 9.09 -21.57 -2.06
N GLN A 52 8.86 -22.20 -3.21
CA GLN A 52 9.19 -21.61 -4.51
C GLN A 52 8.40 -20.33 -4.79
N LEU A 53 7.11 -20.29 -4.46
CA LEU A 53 6.30 -19.07 -4.58
C LEU A 53 6.77 -17.96 -3.66
N GLN A 54 7.16 -18.28 -2.43
CA GLN A 54 7.74 -17.32 -1.48
C GLN A 54 9.02 -16.71 -2.03
N ASN A 55 9.95 -17.54 -2.52
CA ASN A 55 11.21 -17.08 -3.11
C ASN A 55 10.98 -16.19 -4.34
N GLN A 56 10.03 -16.57 -5.21
CA GLN A 56 9.70 -15.74 -6.38
C GLN A 56 9.10 -14.40 -5.98
N TRP A 57 8.26 -14.35 -4.94
CA TRP A 57 7.73 -13.09 -4.41
C TRP A 57 8.84 -12.18 -3.87
N GLU A 58 9.78 -12.74 -3.13
CA GLU A 58 10.94 -12.01 -2.62
C GLU A 58 11.79 -11.44 -3.75
N GLN A 59 12.11 -12.25 -4.76
CA GLN A 59 12.98 -11.87 -5.86
C GLN A 59 12.34 -10.90 -6.87
N THR A 60 11.02 -10.92 -7.01
CA THR A 60 10.32 -10.13 -8.04
C THR A 60 9.57 -8.93 -7.48
N VAL A 61 8.94 -9.07 -6.31
CA VAL A 61 8.10 -8.01 -5.74
C VAL A 61 8.84 -7.27 -4.63
N LEU A 62 9.42 -8.00 -3.67
CA LEU A 62 10.09 -7.34 -2.54
C LEU A 62 11.44 -6.73 -2.94
N ALA A 63 12.17 -7.36 -3.87
CA ALA A 63 13.40 -6.81 -4.43
C ALA A 63 13.17 -5.41 -5.04
N GLU A 64 12.07 -5.21 -5.77
CA GLU A 64 11.73 -3.90 -6.36
C GLU A 64 11.36 -2.82 -5.33
N THR A 65 11.11 -3.21 -4.08
CA THR A 65 10.86 -2.26 -2.96
C THR A 65 12.08 -2.00 -2.08
N GLN A 66 13.22 -2.64 -2.33
CA GLN A 66 14.41 -2.40 -1.54
C GLN A 66 14.90 -0.96 -1.75
N GLY A 67 14.73 -0.12 -0.72
CA GLY A 67 15.11 1.30 -0.73
C GLY A 67 13.98 2.28 -1.06
N ALA A 68 12.80 1.81 -1.46
CA ALA A 68 11.64 2.65 -1.75
C ALA A 68 10.55 2.45 -0.68
N THR A 69 10.18 3.54 0.01
CA THR A 69 9.12 3.52 1.03
C THR A 69 8.02 4.52 0.70
N GLY A 70 6.80 4.24 1.15
CA GLY A 70 5.67 5.14 1.02
C GLY A 70 4.83 4.91 -0.24
N PRO A 71 3.82 5.76 -0.48
CA PRO A 71 2.81 5.58 -1.53
C PRO A 71 3.38 5.41 -2.95
N GLN A 72 4.49 6.07 -3.26
CA GLN A 72 5.14 5.99 -4.57
C GLN A 72 5.69 4.59 -4.86
N ALA A 73 6.36 3.98 -3.88
CA ALA A 73 6.86 2.62 -4.00
C ALA A 73 5.70 1.62 -4.21
N THR A 74 4.63 1.79 -3.43
CA THR A 74 3.42 0.98 -3.58
C THR A 74 2.77 1.17 -4.96
N GLN A 75 2.71 2.39 -5.50
CA GLN A 75 2.13 2.60 -6.82
C GLN A 75 2.93 1.93 -7.94
N LEU A 76 4.27 1.99 -7.88
CA LEU A 76 5.11 1.31 -8.88
C LEU A 76 4.83 -0.19 -8.89
N LEU A 77 4.77 -0.79 -7.69
CA LEU A 77 4.39 -2.20 -7.50
C LEU A 77 3.03 -2.56 -8.11
N LEU A 78 2.07 -1.63 -8.03
CA LEU A 78 0.67 -1.83 -8.39
C LEU A 78 0.28 -1.25 -9.75
N SER A 79 1.22 -0.64 -10.47
CA SER A 79 1.02 -0.20 -11.85
C SER A 79 0.48 -1.35 -12.71
N PRO A 80 -0.24 -1.10 -13.82
CA PRO A 80 -0.86 -2.20 -14.60
C PRO A 80 0.11 -3.33 -15.00
N GLU A 81 1.39 -2.98 -15.23
CA GLU A 81 2.51 -3.89 -15.54
C GLU A 81 3.46 -4.10 -14.36
N GLY A 82 3.04 -3.72 -13.17
CA GLY A 82 3.80 -3.83 -11.94
C GLY A 82 4.03 -5.28 -11.51
N PRO A 83 5.10 -5.52 -10.73
CA PRO A 83 5.52 -6.86 -10.31
C PRO A 83 4.43 -7.62 -9.54
N VAL A 84 3.58 -6.93 -8.77
CA VAL A 84 2.47 -7.57 -8.04
C VAL A 84 1.49 -8.23 -9.02
N TRP A 85 1.07 -7.51 -10.07
CA TRP A 85 0.10 -8.07 -11.01
C TRP A 85 0.72 -9.12 -11.94
N LYS A 86 2.01 -8.99 -12.28
CA LYS A 86 2.76 -10.04 -12.97
C LYS A 86 2.82 -11.32 -12.14
N PHE A 87 3.08 -11.19 -10.84
CA PHE A 87 3.07 -12.33 -9.92
C PHE A 87 1.68 -12.97 -9.81
N VAL A 88 0.64 -12.15 -9.62
CA VAL A 88 -0.76 -12.59 -9.49
C VAL A 88 -1.29 -13.30 -10.75
N LYS A 89 -0.93 -12.81 -11.94
CA LYS A 89 -1.35 -13.39 -13.24
C LYS A 89 -0.46 -14.54 -13.70
N GLY A 90 0.73 -14.69 -13.13
CA GLY A 90 1.71 -15.72 -13.49
C GLY A 90 1.84 -16.77 -12.40
N PRO A 91 2.93 -16.76 -11.60
CA PRO A 91 3.27 -17.81 -10.65
C PRO A 91 2.13 -18.30 -9.75
N VAL A 92 1.38 -17.38 -9.13
CA VAL A 92 0.38 -17.77 -8.12
C VAL A 92 -0.99 -18.09 -8.72
N ALA A 93 -1.23 -17.72 -9.97
CA ALA A 93 -2.54 -17.84 -10.64
C ALA A 93 -3.17 -19.24 -10.58
N PRO A 94 -2.41 -20.35 -10.73
CA PRO A 94 -2.98 -21.70 -10.65
C PRO A 94 -3.53 -22.07 -9.26
N PHE A 95 -3.11 -21.35 -8.22
CA PHE A 95 -3.32 -21.67 -6.81
C PHE A 95 -4.35 -20.78 -6.11
N ILE A 96 -4.90 -19.78 -6.81
CA ILE A 96 -5.90 -18.86 -6.28
C ILE A 96 -7.17 -18.87 -7.13
N ASN A 97 -8.28 -18.51 -6.50
CA ASN A 97 -9.54 -18.17 -7.14
C ASN A 97 -9.85 -16.70 -6.93
N TRP A 98 -10.64 -16.13 -7.83
CA TRP A 98 -11.22 -14.80 -7.67
C TRP A 98 -12.73 -14.87 -7.87
N SER A 99 -13.48 -14.22 -6.98
CA SER A 99 -14.91 -14.01 -7.13
C SER A 99 -15.30 -12.62 -6.65
N VAL A 100 -16.39 -12.07 -7.18
CA VAL A 100 -16.88 -10.74 -6.80
C VAL A 100 -17.23 -10.67 -5.30
N LEU A 101 -17.81 -11.74 -4.74
CA LEU A 101 -18.27 -11.78 -3.34
C LEU A 101 -17.14 -12.03 -2.33
N LYS A 102 -16.19 -12.91 -2.64
CA LYS A 102 -15.13 -13.33 -1.70
C LYS A 102 -13.76 -12.70 -1.99
N GLY A 103 -13.59 -12.05 -3.13
CA GLY A 103 -12.30 -11.57 -3.59
C GLY A 103 -11.35 -12.73 -3.90
N TYR A 104 -10.05 -12.51 -3.65
CA TYR A 104 -9.01 -13.53 -3.80
C TYR A 104 -9.09 -14.56 -2.66
N SER A 105 -9.00 -15.84 -3.02
CA SER A 105 -8.99 -16.97 -2.08
C SER A 105 -8.10 -18.09 -2.58
N THR A 106 -7.68 -18.99 -1.70
CA THR A 106 -6.90 -20.17 -2.09
C THR A 106 -7.78 -21.15 -2.89
N LYS A 107 -7.17 -21.84 -3.87
CA LYS A 107 -7.82 -22.87 -4.66
C LYS A 107 -7.51 -24.24 -4.07
N GLU A 108 -8.56 -25.00 -3.78
CA GLU A 108 -8.44 -26.37 -3.33
C GLU A 108 -8.48 -27.36 -4.50
N VAL A 109 -7.53 -28.29 -4.51
CA VAL A 109 -7.41 -29.36 -5.50
C VAL A 109 -7.00 -30.64 -4.78
N LEU A 110 -7.71 -31.74 -5.05
CA LEU A 110 -7.43 -33.05 -4.42
C LEU A 110 -7.38 -32.97 -2.89
N GLY A 111 -8.34 -32.27 -2.27
CA GLY A 111 -8.44 -32.12 -0.81
C GLY A 111 -7.34 -31.27 -0.16
N GLY A 112 -6.53 -30.56 -0.96
CA GLY A 112 -5.44 -29.73 -0.48
C GLY A 112 -5.40 -28.37 -1.15
N ALA A 113 -5.01 -27.34 -0.40
CA ALA A 113 -4.79 -25.99 -0.90
C ALA A 113 -3.37 -25.53 -0.57
N MET A 114 -2.90 -24.49 -1.26
CA MET A 114 -1.67 -23.82 -0.90
C MET A 114 -1.88 -23.03 0.40
N PRO A 115 -0.93 -23.10 1.38
CA PRO A 115 -1.03 -22.41 2.66
C PRO A 115 -0.69 -20.91 2.53
N LEU A 116 -1.44 -20.20 1.69
CA LEU A 116 -1.31 -18.76 1.45
C LEU A 116 -1.77 -17.98 2.68
N GLU A 117 -1.02 -16.95 3.06
CA GLU A 117 -1.27 -16.18 4.27
C GLU A 117 -2.45 -15.22 4.11
N PRO A 118 -3.24 -14.97 5.17
CA PRO A 118 -4.29 -13.96 5.16
C PRO A 118 -3.78 -12.55 4.83
N SER A 119 -2.55 -12.22 5.23
CA SER A 119 -1.91 -10.93 4.94
C SER A 119 -1.73 -10.69 3.44
N PHE A 120 -1.43 -11.74 2.67
CA PHE A 120 -1.33 -11.67 1.22
C PHE A 120 -2.67 -11.33 0.57
N PHE A 121 -3.76 -11.99 0.99
CA PHE A 121 -5.09 -11.69 0.47
C PHE A 121 -5.58 -10.29 0.86
N ALA A 122 -5.29 -9.86 2.09
CA ALA A 122 -5.61 -8.51 2.55
C ALA A 122 -4.88 -7.44 1.70
N PHE A 123 -3.59 -7.67 1.44
CA PHE A 123 -2.79 -6.83 0.55
C PHE A 123 -3.37 -6.76 -0.87
N LEU A 124 -3.69 -7.91 -1.49
CA LEU A 124 -4.28 -7.95 -2.84
C LEU A 124 -5.64 -7.26 -2.94
N ARG A 125 -6.48 -7.38 -1.90
CA ARG A 125 -7.78 -6.71 -1.86
C ARG A 125 -7.62 -5.20 -1.84
N GLN A 126 -6.71 -4.69 -1.02
CA GLN A 126 -6.44 -3.26 -0.94
C GLN A 126 -5.75 -2.76 -2.24
N ALA A 127 -4.82 -3.54 -2.80
CA ALA A 127 -4.23 -3.27 -4.12
C ALA A 127 -5.30 -3.15 -5.23
N ALA A 128 -6.29 -4.05 -5.26
CA ALA A 128 -7.38 -4.00 -6.22
C ALA A 128 -8.27 -2.77 -6.02
N ALA A 129 -8.55 -2.39 -4.77
CA ALA A 129 -9.29 -1.17 -4.46
C ALA A 129 -8.52 0.10 -4.89
N GLY A 130 -7.20 0.15 -4.63
CA GLY A 130 -6.32 1.23 -5.10
C GLY A 130 -6.29 1.34 -6.61
N LYS A 131 -6.24 0.22 -7.33
CA LYS A 131 -6.33 0.21 -8.80
C LYS A 131 -7.65 0.81 -9.31
N GLN A 132 -8.77 0.50 -8.65
CA GLN A 132 -10.07 1.08 -9.02
C GLN A 132 -10.15 2.58 -8.67
N ALA A 133 -9.61 2.98 -7.52
CA ALA A 133 -9.57 4.38 -7.12
C ALA A 133 -8.71 5.24 -8.07
N ALA A 134 -7.57 4.71 -8.54
CA ALA A 134 -6.72 5.35 -9.53
C ALA A 134 -7.42 5.49 -10.90
N ALA A 135 -8.30 4.55 -11.26
CA ALA A 135 -9.09 4.62 -12.48
C ALA A 135 -10.28 5.61 -12.41
N GLY A 136 -10.61 6.13 -11.21
CA GLY A 136 -11.86 6.86 -10.95
C GLY A 136 -11.90 8.33 -11.38
N LYS A 137 -10.75 9.01 -11.56
CA LYS A 137 -10.63 10.36 -12.11
C LYS A 137 -9.15 10.67 -12.40
N PRO A 138 -8.78 11.18 -13.59
CA PRO A 138 -7.38 11.47 -13.91
C PRO A 138 -6.85 12.70 -13.14
N ASN A 139 -7.74 13.64 -12.80
CA ASN A 139 -7.42 14.90 -12.14
C ASN A 139 -8.41 15.19 -11.00
N TYR A 140 -7.91 15.85 -9.96
CA TYR A 140 -8.66 16.26 -8.78
C TYR A 140 -8.53 17.77 -8.61
N ARG A 141 -9.65 18.50 -8.73
CA ARG A 141 -9.65 19.96 -8.56
C ARG A 141 -9.75 20.29 -7.07
N VAL A 142 -8.66 20.76 -6.48
CA VAL A 142 -8.57 21.13 -5.06
C VAL A 142 -8.43 22.63 -4.93
N VAL A 143 -9.28 23.25 -4.13
CA VAL A 143 -9.19 24.67 -3.77
C VAL A 143 -8.55 24.76 -2.39
N ILE A 144 -7.51 25.57 -2.26
CA ILE A 144 -6.77 25.81 -1.01
C ILE A 144 -6.95 27.29 -0.64
N GLY A 145 -7.46 27.56 0.56
CA GLY A 145 -7.42 28.88 1.19
C GLY A 145 -6.41 28.88 2.31
N ALA A 146 -5.46 29.80 2.31
CA ALA A 146 -4.49 29.96 3.39
C ALA A 146 -5.05 30.84 4.50
N LEU A 147 -4.83 30.43 5.75
CA LEU A 147 -5.15 31.20 6.95
C LEU A 147 -3.86 31.64 7.65
N PRO A 148 -3.87 32.74 8.42
CA PRO A 148 -2.67 33.22 9.13
C PRO A 148 -1.95 32.11 9.88
N THR A 149 -0.62 32.09 9.76
CA THR A 149 0.23 31.13 10.46
C THR A 149 0.61 31.70 11.80
N ASP A 150 0.43 30.92 12.87
CA ASP A 150 0.63 31.40 14.24
C ASP A 150 1.66 30.56 14.99
N ALA A 151 2.17 31.09 16.10
CA ALA A 151 3.01 30.39 17.06
C ALA A 151 2.35 30.38 18.45
N ASN A 152 3.00 29.77 19.44
CA ASN A 152 2.57 29.94 20.83
C ASN A 152 2.58 31.43 21.26
N PRO A 153 1.67 31.85 22.16
CA PRO A 153 1.52 33.28 22.54
C PRO A 153 2.78 33.97 23.05
N GLU A 154 3.69 33.21 23.66
CA GLU A 154 4.91 33.68 24.33
C GLU A 154 6.11 33.76 23.37
N ALA A 155 5.92 33.41 22.10
CA ALA A 155 6.96 33.57 21.09
C ALA A 155 7.30 35.05 20.89
N LYS A 156 8.59 35.38 20.88
CA LYS A 156 9.07 36.75 20.69
C LYS A 156 8.71 37.30 19.30
N ILE A 157 8.72 36.43 18.30
CA ILE A 157 8.40 36.74 16.91
C ILE A 157 7.48 35.64 16.38
N LYS A 158 6.42 36.04 15.68
CA LYS A 158 5.48 35.13 15.01
C LYS A 158 5.85 34.94 13.53
N PRO A 159 5.44 33.82 12.91
CA PRO A 159 5.61 33.62 11.46
C PRO A 159 4.97 34.76 10.66
N HIS A 160 5.73 35.29 9.71
CA HIS A 160 5.29 36.42 8.88
C HIS A 160 4.99 36.01 7.43
N ARG A 161 5.50 34.87 6.98
CA ARG A 161 5.19 34.31 5.66
C ARG A 161 5.19 32.79 5.69
N THR A 162 4.22 32.20 5.01
CA THR A 162 4.17 30.77 4.69
C THR A 162 4.02 30.60 3.19
N ARG A 163 4.82 29.71 2.60
CA ARG A 163 4.80 29.43 1.17
C ARG A 163 4.58 27.94 0.92
N LEU A 164 3.61 27.62 0.08
CA LEU A 164 3.35 26.28 -0.43
C LEU A 164 3.70 26.26 -1.92
N GLU A 165 4.60 25.37 -2.31
CA GLU A 165 4.98 25.12 -3.71
C GLU A 165 4.63 23.67 -4.07
N ILE A 166 4.02 23.47 -5.23
CA ILE A 166 3.56 22.17 -5.74
C ILE A 166 4.07 22.04 -7.17
N GLN A 167 4.90 21.03 -7.43
CA GLN A 167 5.37 20.73 -8.78
C GLN A 167 4.27 20.00 -9.58
N CYS A 168 3.86 20.54 -10.72
CA CYS A 168 2.96 19.88 -11.67
C CYS A 168 3.45 20.09 -13.12
N GLY A 169 3.94 19.01 -13.74
CA GLY A 169 4.55 19.01 -15.07
C GLY A 169 5.83 19.84 -15.05
N SER A 170 5.93 20.79 -15.98
CA SER A 170 7.01 21.80 -16.01
C SER A 170 6.74 23.01 -15.11
N ASN A 171 5.58 23.08 -14.45
CA ASN A 171 5.13 24.27 -13.73
C ASN A 171 5.22 24.07 -12.21
N VAL A 172 5.58 25.12 -11.49
CA VAL A 172 5.47 25.18 -10.02
C VAL A 172 4.28 26.05 -9.67
N LEU A 173 3.26 25.46 -9.06
CA LEU A 173 2.13 26.21 -8.48
C LEU A 173 2.55 26.71 -7.11
N LYS A 174 2.30 27.99 -6.83
CA LYS A 174 2.76 28.64 -5.61
C LYS A 174 1.63 29.39 -4.91
N LEU A 175 1.52 29.18 -3.61
CA LEU A 175 0.62 29.91 -2.71
C LEU A 175 1.48 30.56 -1.62
N VAL A 176 1.47 31.89 -1.57
CA VAL A 176 2.16 32.68 -0.54
C VAL A 176 1.11 33.30 0.37
N ASN A 177 1.29 33.13 1.68
CA ASN A 177 0.45 33.69 2.71
C ASN A 177 1.31 34.55 3.63
N GLU A 178 1.09 35.86 3.60
CA GLU A 178 1.76 36.85 4.46
C GLU A 178 0.85 37.32 5.59
N ASN A 179 0.01 36.41 6.09
CA ASN A 179 -1.10 36.67 7.03
C ASN A 179 -2.23 37.52 6.44
N TYR A 180 -2.45 37.40 5.13
CA TYR A 180 -3.58 37.97 4.38
C TYR A 180 -4.31 36.86 3.61
N PRO A 181 -5.61 37.03 3.28
CA PRO A 181 -6.35 36.06 2.49
C PRO A 181 -5.63 35.74 1.17
N ALA A 182 -5.23 34.49 1.01
CA ALA A 182 -4.60 33.98 -0.19
C ALA A 182 -5.20 32.61 -0.54
N GLY A 183 -5.29 32.30 -1.82
CA GLY A 183 -5.82 31.01 -2.26
C GLY A 183 -5.21 30.53 -3.57
N LEU A 184 -5.29 29.21 -3.78
CA LEU A 184 -4.77 28.53 -4.95
C LEU A 184 -5.74 27.41 -5.34
N THR A 185 -6.02 27.28 -6.63
CA THR A 185 -6.69 26.09 -7.17
C THR A 185 -5.65 25.21 -7.84
N VAL A 186 -5.61 23.94 -7.45
CA VAL A 186 -4.71 22.91 -7.97
C VAL A 186 -5.55 21.88 -8.71
N ASN A 187 -5.22 21.62 -9.96
CA ASN A 187 -5.73 20.46 -10.69
C ASN A 187 -4.70 19.33 -10.56
N TRP A 188 -4.77 18.60 -9.45
CA TRP A 188 -3.75 17.61 -9.10
C TRP A 188 -3.97 16.28 -9.83
N SER A 189 -2.87 15.65 -10.26
CA SER A 189 -2.84 14.27 -10.75
C SER A 189 -1.56 13.58 -10.28
N PRO A 190 -1.61 12.30 -9.86
CA PRO A 190 -0.39 11.52 -9.60
C PRO A 190 0.49 11.32 -10.84
N GLU A 191 -0.01 11.55 -12.06
CA GLU A 191 0.79 11.33 -13.26
C GLU A 191 1.63 12.57 -13.62
N THR A 192 1.12 13.76 -13.32
CA THR A 192 1.75 15.02 -13.73
C THR A 192 2.30 15.82 -12.56
N CYS A 193 1.82 15.61 -11.34
CA CYS A 193 2.32 16.32 -10.16
C CYS A 193 3.33 15.48 -9.37
N GLY A 194 4.23 16.17 -8.67
CA GLY A 194 5.30 15.60 -7.86
C GLY A 194 5.40 16.31 -6.52
N ASP A 195 6.62 16.63 -6.13
CA ASP A 195 6.99 17.16 -4.82
C ASP A 195 6.17 18.38 -4.39
N VAL A 196 5.96 18.47 -3.08
CA VAL A 196 5.35 19.62 -2.40
C VAL A 196 6.30 20.13 -1.33
N VAL A 197 6.52 21.45 -1.32
CA VAL A 197 7.39 22.12 -0.36
C VAL A 197 6.58 23.17 0.39
N LEU A 198 6.54 23.03 1.71
CA LEU A 198 6.01 24.02 2.63
C LEU A 198 7.18 24.74 3.31
N GLN A 199 7.23 26.06 3.17
CA GLN A 199 8.20 26.92 3.83
C GLN A 199 7.50 27.84 4.82
N ILE A 200 8.09 28.03 5.99
CA ILE A 200 7.59 28.94 7.03
C ILE A 200 8.73 29.88 7.42
N GLU A 201 8.53 31.18 7.22
CA GLU A 201 9.51 32.23 7.51
C GLU A 201 9.19 32.90 8.86
N VAL A 202 10.16 32.89 9.79
CA VAL A 202 10.02 33.47 11.13
C VAL A 202 11.30 34.20 11.53
N GLY A 203 11.26 35.54 11.57
CA GLY A 203 12.49 36.34 11.66
C GLY A 203 13.42 35.99 10.50
N ASP A 204 14.67 35.61 10.82
CA ASP A 204 15.66 35.18 9.82
C ASP A 204 15.65 33.66 9.55
N LEU A 205 14.74 32.90 10.18
CA LEU A 205 14.64 31.45 10.02
C LEU A 205 13.71 31.07 8.87
N ILE A 206 14.11 30.06 8.09
CA ILE A 206 13.28 29.45 7.04
C ILE A 206 13.14 27.96 7.35
N LEU A 207 11.95 27.58 7.83
CA LEU A 207 11.63 26.18 8.13
C LEU A 207 11.10 25.51 6.86
N VAL A 208 11.62 24.34 6.49
CA VAL A 208 11.23 23.64 5.27
C VAL A 208 10.69 22.25 5.58
N LYS A 209 9.44 22.00 5.21
CA LYS A 209 8.83 20.67 5.19
C LYS A 209 8.63 20.24 3.75
N LYS A 210 9.26 19.11 3.37
CA LYS A 210 9.15 18.52 2.03
C LYS A 210 8.29 17.26 2.07
N TYR A 211 7.43 17.11 1.07
CA TYR A 211 6.71 15.90 0.71
C TYR A 211 7.19 15.51 -0.68
N ALA A 212 7.56 14.25 -0.87
CA ALA A 212 8.25 13.82 -2.09
C ALA A 212 7.41 12.85 -2.92
N GLY A 213 7.57 12.93 -4.24
CA GLY A 213 6.95 12.03 -5.20
C GLY A 213 5.51 12.41 -5.57
N ASN A 214 4.91 11.56 -6.38
CA ASN A 214 3.68 11.88 -7.10
C ASN A 214 2.43 12.02 -6.21
N PHE A 215 2.49 11.49 -4.99
CA PHE A 215 1.43 11.62 -3.98
C PHE A 215 1.71 12.67 -2.91
N ALA A 216 2.81 13.41 -3.01
CA ALA A 216 3.20 14.43 -2.03
C ALA A 216 2.06 15.39 -1.70
N PHE A 217 1.26 15.78 -2.69
CA PHE A 217 0.10 16.64 -2.47
C PHE A 217 -1.03 15.95 -1.69
N ALA A 218 -1.33 14.68 -1.99
CA ALA A 218 -2.32 13.92 -1.23
C ALA A 218 -1.86 13.67 0.22
N GLU A 219 -0.56 13.44 0.44
CA GLU A 219 0.03 13.33 1.77
C GLU A 219 -0.06 14.66 2.53
N PHE A 220 0.27 15.78 1.88
CA PHE A 220 0.07 17.12 2.44
C PHE A 220 -1.40 17.35 2.86
N LEU A 221 -2.37 17.02 1.99
CA LEU A 221 -3.79 17.15 2.33
C LEU A 221 -4.19 16.25 3.51
N GLN A 222 -3.60 15.06 3.63
CA GLN A 222 -3.84 14.14 4.73
C GLN A 222 -3.23 14.64 6.05
N ASP A 223 -2.05 15.24 6.02
CA ASP A 223 -1.40 15.89 7.18
C ASP A 223 -2.24 17.06 7.71
N PHE A 224 -2.94 17.75 6.82
CA PHE A 224 -3.85 18.85 7.14
C PHE A 224 -5.33 18.44 7.12
N ARG A 225 -5.66 17.15 7.29
CA ARG A 225 -7.06 16.65 7.25
C ARG A 225 -8.04 17.40 8.17
N GLY A 226 -7.54 18.00 9.25
CA GLY A 226 -8.31 18.81 10.21
C GLY A 226 -8.28 20.31 9.92
N GLY A 227 -7.79 20.73 8.74
CA GLY A 227 -7.58 22.12 8.35
C GLY A 227 -6.33 22.77 8.96
N GLN A 228 -5.55 22.05 9.75
CA GLN A 228 -4.36 22.58 10.41
C GLN A 228 -3.34 21.49 10.74
N ARG A 229 -2.06 21.88 10.81
CA ARG A 229 -0.94 21.05 11.28
C ARG A 229 -0.13 21.87 12.28
N ILE A 230 0.25 21.23 13.39
CA ILE A 230 1.12 21.80 14.41
C ILE A 230 2.53 21.25 14.22
N PHE A 231 3.49 22.12 13.95
CA PHE A 231 4.89 21.79 13.86
C PHE A 231 5.64 22.13 15.14
N TYR A 232 6.59 21.28 15.51
CA TYR A 232 7.44 21.46 16.69
C TYR A 232 8.91 21.65 16.30
N PRO A 233 9.74 22.30 17.14
CA PRO A 233 11.15 22.55 16.82
C PRO A 233 11.99 21.31 16.48
N ASN A 234 11.66 20.15 17.04
CA ASN A 234 12.33 18.88 16.74
C ASN A 234 12.07 18.37 15.31
N GLU A 235 11.03 18.88 14.62
CA GLU A 235 10.79 18.60 13.20
C GLU A 235 11.71 19.42 12.28
N PHE A 236 12.44 20.41 12.82
CA PHE A 236 13.39 21.25 12.10
C PHE A 236 14.76 21.26 12.79
N PRO A 237 15.54 20.17 12.70
CA PRO A 237 16.79 20.05 13.45
C PRO A 237 17.82 21.15 13.19
N GLY A 238 17.86 21.69 11.96
CA GLY A 238 18.78 22.78 11.58
C GLY A 238 18.44 24.12 12.24
N GLU A 239 17.15 24.41 12.40
CA GLU A 239 16.65 25.69 12.90
C GLU A 239 16.18 25.61 14.36
N LYS A 240 16.21 24.41 14.98
CA LYS A 240 15.72 24.14 16.34
C LYS A 240 16.23 25.13 17.38
N ALA A 241 17.53 25.37 17.41
CA ALA A 241 18.15 26.28 18.38
C ALA A 241 17.66 27.73 18.18
N GLY A 242 17.45 28.16 16.93
CA GLY A 242 16.87 29.46 16.60
C GLY A 242 15.41 29.58 17.06
N LEU A 243 14.60 28.54 16.84
CA LEU A 243 13.22 28.49 17.31
C LEU A 243 13.13 28.58 18.84
N GLU A 244 13.98 27.84 19.55
CA GLU A 244 14.06 27.86 21.02
C GLU A 244 14.50 29.23 21.54
N ALA A 245 15.47 29.88 20.90
CA ALA A 245 15.91 31.24 21.25
C ALA A 245 14.81 32.31 21.07
N LEU A 246 13.93 32.10 20.09
CA LEU A 246 12.72 32.91 19.85
C LEU A 246 11.55 32.55 20.78
N GLY A 247 11.69 31.52 21.63
CA GLY A 247 10.63 31.05 22.53
C GLY A 247 9.50 30.30 21.80
N ILE A 248 9.76 29.80 20.59
CA ILE A 248 8.79 29.07 19.78
C ILE A 248 8.79 27.60 20.19
N LYS A 249 7.67 27.16 20.75
CA LYS A 249 7.42 25.76 21.15
C LYS A 249 6.58 25.02 20.13
N LEU A 250 5.72 25.73 19.42
CA LEU A 250 4.88 25.20 18.35
C LEU A 250 4.60 26.26 17.31
N ILE A 251 4.37 25.83 16.08
CA ILE A 251 3.87 26.65 14.97
C ILE A 251 2.62 25.97 14.42
N ARG A 252 1.53 26.72 14.28
CA ARG A 252 0.27 26.25 13.71
C ARG A 252 0.10 26.84 12.32
N VAL A 253 0.15 25.97 11.32
CA VAL A 253 -0.21 26.31 9.94
C VAL A 253 -1.64 25.84 9.68
N SER A 254 -2.45 26.68 9.05
CA SER A 254 -3.87 26.41 8.83
C SER A 254 -4.27 26.67 7.38
N TYR A 255 -5.08 25.77 6.83
CA TYR A 255 -5.64 25.84 5.49
C TYR A 255 -7.12 25.45 5.51
N GLN A 256 -7.88 26.03 4.58
CA GLN A 256 -9.21 25.58 4.22
C GLN A 256 -9.14 24.86 2.88
N PHE A 257 -9.78 23.69 2.79
CA PHE A 257 -9.81 22.90 1.56
C PHE A 257 -11.22 22.78 1.01
N GLY A 258 -11.34 22.95 -0.31
CA GLY A 258 -12.57 22.75 -1.07
C GLY A 258 -12.33 21.89 -2.31
N GLY A 259 -13.41 21.58 -3.02
CA GLY A 259 -13.37 20.70 -4.19
C GLY A 259 -13.04 19.25 -3.83
N ASP A 260 -12.32 18.56 -4.71
CA ASP A 260 -12.06 17.12 -4.69
C ASP A 260 -10.98 16.66 -3.67
N HIS A 261 -10.66 17.47 -2.65
CA HIS A 261 -9.54 17.19 -1.73
C HIS A 261 -9.66 15.84 -1.00
N GLN A 262 -10.87 15.44 -0.61
CA GLN A 262 -11.10 14.14 0.04
C GLN A 262 -10.86 12.97 -0.93
N SER A 263 -11.22 13.14 -2.20
CA SER A 263 -10.98 12.15 -3.25
C SER A 263 -9.49 12.02 -3.56
N ALA A 264 -8.75 13.13 -3.55
CA ALA A 264 -7.29 13.13 -3.68
C ALA A 264 -6.62 12.38 -2.52
N VAL A 265 -7.05 12.64 -1.27
CA VAL A 265 -6.60 11.89 -0.08
C VAL A 265 -7.00 10.40 -0.15
N GLY A 266 -8.15 10.09 -0.73
CA GLY A 266 -8.61 8.72 -0.96
C GLY A 266 -7.65 7.87 -1.79
N GLN A 267 -6.89 8.51 -2.70
CA GLN A 267 -5.89 7.82 -3.52
C GLN A 267 -4.81 7.16 -2.67
N ILE A 268 -4.28 7.84 -1.65
CA ILE A 268 -3.25 7.24 -0.78
C ILE A 268 -3.83 6.26 0.25
N ARG A 269 -5.08 6.44 0.69
CA ARG A 269 -5.72 5.49 1.64
C ARG A 269 -6.05 4.16 1.00
N SER A 270 -6.33 4.17 -0.31
CA SER A 270 -6.66 2.97 -1.07
C SER A 270 -5.42 2.16 -1.45
N LEU A 271 -4.22 2.73 -1.37
CA LEU A 271 -2.98 1.99 -1.56
C LEU A 271 -2.74 1.06 -0.36
N PRO A 272 -2.36 -0.20 -0.59
CA PRO A 272 -1.90 -1.06 0.48
C PRO A 272 -0.65 -0.49 1.15
N GLY A 273 -0.43 -0.92 2.39
CA GLY A 273 0.86 -0.73 3.04
C GLY A 273 1.97 -1.47 2.31
N GLN A 274 3.08 -1.71 3.02
CA GLN A 274 4.18 -2.49 2.48
C GLN A 274 3.72 -3.87 2.02
N ALA A 275 4.28 -4.34 0.90
CA ALA A 275 4.10 -5.69 0.43
C ALA A 275 4.48 -6.69 1.54
N PRO A 276 3.63 -7.69 1.84
CA PRO A 276 3.90 -8.64 2.91
C PRO A 276 5.20 -9.39 2.63
N ARG A 277 6.07 -9.48 3.64
CA ARG A 277 7.32 -10.24 3.52
C ARG A 277 7.07 -11.73 3.32
N LYS A 278 6.00 -12.26 3.93
CA LYS A 278 5.60 -13.66 3.86
C LYS A 278 4.20 -13.76 3.26
N ILE A 279 4.07 -14.48 2.15
CA ILE A 279 2.80 -14.68 1.44
C ILE A 279 2.29 -16.11 1.53
N VAL A 280 3.14 -17.04 1.95
CA VAL A 280 2.82 -18.47 2.05
C VAL A 280 3.67 -19.10 3.16
N ARG A 281 3.11 -20.09 3.85
CA ARG A 281 3.87 -20.91 4.80
C ARG A 281 4.50 -22.09 4.06
N CYS A 282 5.79 -22.31 4.25
CA CYS A 282 6.42 -23.54 3.82
C CYS A 282 7.24 -24.12 4.97
N TRP A 283 7.43 -25.46 4.95
CA TRP A 283 8.07 -26.31 5.96
C TRP A 283 8.52 -25.57 7.22
N ASP A 284 7.57 -25.22 8.09
CA ASP A 284 7.77 -24.51 9.36
C ASP A 284 8.96 -23.53 9.40
N GLN A 285 8.69 -22.26 9.07
CA GLN A 285 9.27 -21.13 9.79
C GLN A 285 8.15 -20.29 10.39
#